data_AF-A0A4Q5LTF1-F1
#
_entry.id   AF-A0A4Q5LTF1-F1
#
_cell.length_a   1.000
_cell.length_b   1.000
_cell.length_c   1.000
_cell.angle_alpha   90.00
_cell.angle_beta   90.00
_cell.angle_gamma   90.00
#
_symmetry.space_group_name_H-M   'P 1'
#
loop_
_entity.id
_entity.type
_entity.pdbx_description
1 polymer ?
#
loop_
_entity_poly.entity_id
_entity_poly.type
_entity_poly.pdbx_seq_one_letter_code
_entity_poly.pdbx_strand_id
1 'polypeptide(L)'
;MKKWFVIYTKPRQEKKVANELAKISIESYCPTKKVERQWSDRKKKVETPLFTSYCFVHIEEKDRNKVFQVPGVVRYVFWLKKPAIVRDEEIEEIKRWLNDYNHEYIETRKFQDNERLIIKSGLLIDQQATVVKQNGNQLILQLENLGFTLCVSQTDMLLSPV
;
A
#
# COMPACT_ATOMS: atom_id res chain seq x y z
N MET A 1 3.22 22.88 -0.83
CA MET A 1 2.15 21.87 -0.89
C MET A 1 2.78 20.51 -0.67
N LYS A 2 2.25 19.74 0.28
CA LYS A 2 2.72 18.39 0.58
C LYS A 2 2.20 17.40 -0.47
N LYS A 3 2.91 16.31 -0.66
CA LYS A 3 2.53 15.19 -1.53
C LYS A 3 2.90 13.88 -0.83
N TRP A 4 2.18 12.81 -1.12
CA TRP A 4 2.57 11.48 -0.67
C TRP A 4 3.66 10.92 -1.58
N PHE A 5 4.88 10.85 -1.05
CA PHE A 5 5.98 10.15 -1.68
C PHE A 5 6.11 8.75 -1.10
N VAL A 6 6.80 7.89 -1.83
CA VAL A 6 7.05 6.53 -1.40
C VAL A 6 8.54 6.32 -1.18
N ILE A 7 8.89 5.79 -0.01
CA ILE A 7 10.25 5.41 0.36
C ILE A 7 10.39 3.90 0.42
N TYR A 8 11.55 3.43 -0.01
CA TYR A 8 12.02 2.08 0.21
C TYR A 8 12.80 2.03 1.53
N THR A 9 12.47 1.06 2.38
CA THR A 9 13.06 0.87 3.70
C THR A 9 13.81 -0.47 3.76
N LYS A 10 14.63 -0.66 4.79
CA LYS A 10 15.21 -1.98 5.07
C LYS A 10 14.08 -2.97 5.40
N PRO A 11 14.13 -4.21 4.90
CA PRO A 11 13.10 -5.20 5.17
C PRO A 11 12.83 -5.36 6.67
N ARG A 12 11.56 -5.48 7.04
CA ARG A 12 11.09 -5.64 8.44
C ARG A 12 11.30 -4.42 9.33
N GLN A 13 11.75 -3.29 8.80
CA GLN A 13 11.92 -2.03 9.53
C GLN A 13 10.83 -1.01 9.19
N GLU A 14 9.85 -1.35 8.36
CA GLU A 14 8.85 -0.43 7.82
C GLU A 14 8.11 0.31 8.93
N LYS A 15 7.60 -0.41 9.94
CA LYS A 15 6.90 0.19 11.10
C LYS A 15 7.81 1.07 11.95
N LYS A 16 9.06 0.63 12.15
CA LYS A 16 10.04 1.40 12.92
C LYS A 16 10.34 2.72 12.22
N VAL A 17 10.57 2.67 10.91
CA VAL A 17 10.80 3.86 10.09
C VAL A 17 9.62 4.81 10.16
N ALA A 18 8.39 4.33 10.02
CA ALA A 18 7.20 5.17 10.14
C ALA A 18 7.10 5.89 11.51
N ASN A 19 7.37 5.17 12.59
CA ASN A 19 7.37 5.74 13.95
C ASN A 19 8.48 6.79 14.13
N GLU A 20 9.69 6.55 13.62
CA GLU A 20 10.80 7.51 13.71
C GLU A 20 10.56 8.74 12.85
N LEU A 21 9.94 8.59 11.67
CA LEU A 21 9.52 9.72 10.83
C LEU A 21 8.49 10.61 11.55
N ALA A 22 7.54 9.99 12.24
CA ALA A 22 6.55 10.72 13.03
C ALA A 22 7.20 11.57 14.14
N LYS A 23 8.28 11.06 14.79
CA LYS A 23 9.02 11.81 15.82
C LYS A 23 9.69 13.08 15.31
N ILE A 24 10.07 13.12 14.03
CA ILE A 24 10.62 14.32 13.37
C ILE A 24 9.55 15.11 12.61
N SER A 25 8.28 14.92 12.98
CA SER A 25 7.12 15.62 12.43
C SER A 25 6.90 15.40 10.92
N ILE A 26 7.35 14.26 10.41
CA ILE A 26 7.02 13.81 9.06
C ILE A 26 5.84 12.84 9.16
N GLU A 27 4.72 13.24 8.59
CA GLU A 27 3.56 12.39 8.46
C GLU A 27 3.91 11.19 7.58
N SER A 28 3.62 9.99 8.06
CA SER A 28 3.94 8.74 7.36
C SER A 28 2.85 7.70 7.56
N TYR A 29 2.73 6.81 6.58
CA TYR A 29 1.78 5.72 6.59
C TYR A 29 2.48 4.44 6.16
N CYS A 30 2.32 3.38 6.95
CA CYS A 30 2.80 2.04 6.63
C CYS A 30 1.60 1.08 6.68
N PRO A 31 0.99 0.77 5.51
CA PRO A 31 -0.14 -0.14 5.46
C PRO A 31 0.30 -1.52 5.93
N THR A 32 -0.41 -2.09 6.91
CA THR A 32 -0.10 -3.41 7.49
C THR A 32 -1.34 -4.27 7.51
N LYS A 33 -1.15 -5.58 7.31
CA LYS A 33 -2.20 -6.58 7.37
C LYS A 33 -1.92 -7.61 8.47
N LYS A 34 -2.97 -8.11 9.09
CA LYS A 34 -2.93 -9.14 10.13
C LYS A 34 -3.07 -10.49 9.46
N VAL A 35 -2.12 -11.38 9.71
CA VAL A 35 -2.09 -12.73 9.14
C VAL A 35 -1.96 -13.72 10.29
N GLU A 36 -2.73 -14.81 10.27
CA GLU A 36 -2.51 -15.93 11.17
C GLU A 36 -1.29 -16.74 10.73
N ARG A 37 -0.27 -16.82 11.59
CA ARG A 37 0.85 -17.73 11.39
C ARG A 37 0.72 -18.92 12.35
N GLN A 38 0.76 -20.12 11.77
CA GLN A 38 0.96 -21.35 12.52
C GLN A 38 2.44 -21.47 12.91
N TRP A 39 2.70 -21.62 14.21
CA TRP A 39 3.97 -22.04 14.77
C TRP A 39 3.86 -23.51 15.18
N SER A 40 4.99 -24.15 15.44
CA SER A 40 5.06 -25.55 15.85
C SER A 40 4.16 -25.87 17.06
N ASP A 41 3.92 -24.88 17.92
CA ASP A 41 3.14 -24.99 19.15
C ASP A 41 1.76 -24.28 19.10
N ARG A 42 1.59 -23.19 18.33
CA ARG A 42 0.34 -22.39 18.33
C ARG A 42 0.10 -21.55 17.06
N LYS A 43 -1.17 -21.15 16.84
CA LYS A 43 -1.53 -20.08 15.90
C LYS A 43 -1.38 -18.72 16.56
N LYS A 44 -0.74 -17.76 15.88
CA LYS A 44 -0.62 -16.37 16.36
C LYS A 44 -0.92 -15.39 15.24
N LYS A 45 -1.77 -14.39 15.54
CA LYS A 45 -2.00 -13.23 14.67
C LYS A 45 -0.76 -12.34 14.68
N VAL A 46 -0.16 -12.11 13.52
CA VAL A 46 1.02 -11.27 13.33
C VAL A 46 0.69 -10.19 12.31
N GLU A 47 1.11 -8.96 12.58
CA GLU A 47 1.00 -7.87 11.62
C GLU A 47 2.22 -7.82 10.71
N THR A 48 1.97 -7.88 9.41
CA THR A 48 2.98 -7.82 8.35
C THR A 48 2.70 -6.62 7.44
N PRO A 49 3.73 -5.96 6.87
CA PRO A 49 3.51 -4.89 5.91
C PRO A 49 2.74 -5.39 4.68
N LEU A 50 1.73 -4.65 4.25
CA LEU A 50 1.00 -4.93 3.01
C LEU A 50 1.90 -4.78 1.78
N PHE A 51 2.76 -3.75 1.82
CA PHE A 51 3.82 -3.51 0.84
C PHE A 51 5.18 -3.69 1.52
N THR A 52 5.81 -4.85 1.32
CA THR A 52 7.08 -5.19 1.98
C THR A 52 8.17 -4.20 1.58
N SER A 53 8.84 -3.60 2.56
CA SER A 53 9.88 -2.58 2.40
C SER A 53 9.42 -1.23 1.84
N TYR A 54 8.12 -0.94 1.79
CA TYR A 54 7.61 0.38 1.39
C TYR A 54 6.98 1.12 2.58
N CYS A 55 7.16 2.43 2.59
CA CYS A 55 6.45 3.35 3.49
C CYS A 55 6.10 4.62 2.73
N PHE A 56 4.94 5.19 3.03
CA PHE A 56 4.42 6.39 2.41
C PHE A 56 4.70 7.57 3.33
N VAL A 57 5.14 8.70 2.77
CA VAL A 57 5.51 9.90 3.54
C VAL A 57 4.85 11.12 2.92
N HIS A 58 4.16 11.91 3.75
CA HIS A 58 3.46 13.12 3.33
C HIS A 58 4.30 14.34 3.69
N ILE A 59 5.02 14.86 2.70
CA ILE A 59 6.05 15.87 2.92
C ILE A 59 6.11 16.86 1.74
N GLU A 60 6.61 18.06 2.00
CA GLU A 60 6.89 19.01 0.93
C GLU A 60 8.12 18.58 0.13
N GLU A 61 8.11 18.88 -1.18
CA GLU A 61 9.17 18.47 -2.08
C GLU A 61 10.55 19.01 -1.68
N LYS A 62 10.61 20.24 -1.15
CA LYS A 62 11.82 20.89 -0.62
C LYS A 62 12.42 20.17 0.59
N ASP A 63 11.58 19.45 1.34
CA ASP A 63 11.93 18.83 2.62
C ASP A 63 12.24 17.32 2.49
N ARG A 64 12.18 16.77 1.28
CA ARG A 64 12.37 15.33 1.01
C ARG A 64 13.64 14.75 1.62
N ASN A 65 14.73 15.51 1.68
CA ASN A 65 15.98 15.00 2.24
C ASN A 65 15.89 14.69 3.75
N LYS A 66 14.91 15.24 4.48
CA LYS A 66 14.73 14.97 5.91
C LYS A 66 14.44 13.51 6.22
N VAL A 67 13.83 12.76 5.30
CA VAL A 67 13.54 11.33 5.54
C VAL A 67 14.80 10.49 5.75
N PHE A 68 15.94 10.91 5.18
CA PHE A 68 17.20 10.19 5.30
C PHE A 68 17.87 10.36 6.68
N GLN A 69 17.35 11.24 7.53
CA GLN A 69 17.77 11.33 8.93
C GLN A 69 17.31 10.10 9.73
N VAL A 70 16.31 9.37 9.24
CA VAL A 70 15.77 8.17 9.90
C VAL A 70 16.55 6.93 9.47
N PRO A 71 17.22 6.22 10.40
CA PRO A 71 17.89 4.97 10.09
C PRO A 71 16.91 3.91 9.57
N GLY A 72 17.26 3.26 8.47
CA GLY A 72 16.42 2.24 7.84
C GLY A 72 15.73 2.72 6.57
N VAL A 73 15.70 4.03 6.30
CA VAL A 73 15.36 4.55 4.97
C VAL A 73 16.51 4.28 4.00
N VAL A 74 16.19 3.76 2.81
CA VAL A 74 17.17 3.40 1.78
C VAL A 74 17.16 4.41 0.63
N ARG A 75 15.99 4.65 0.03
CA ARG A 75 15.83 5.58 -1.10
C ARG A 75 14.36 5.96 -1.30
N TYR A 76 14.11 6.99 -2.10
CA TYR A 76 12.79 7.17 -2.70
C TYR A 76 12.55 6.14 -3.80
N VAL A 77 11.29 5.75 -3.97
CA VAL A 77 10.83 4.93 -5.09
C VAL A 77 10.64 5.85 -6.29
N PHE A 78 11.06 5.37 -7.47
CA PHE A 78 10.91 6.10 -8.72
C PHE A 78 10.08 5.28 -9.70
N TRP A 79 9.20 5.96 -10.41
CA TRP A 79 8.41 5.43 -11.52
C TRP A 79 8.66 6.29 -12.76
N LEU A 80 9.05 5.67 -13.87
CA LEU A 80 9.38 6.37 -15.12
C LEU A 80 10.35 7.57 -14.92
N LYS A 81 11.42 7.34 -14.15
CA LYS A 81 12.46 8.33 -13.77
C LYS A 81 11.99 9.51 -12.91
N LYS A 82 10.72 9.52 -12.48
CA LYS A 82 10.16 10.53 -11.56
C LYS A 82 9.93 9.89 -10.19
N PRO A 83 9.98 10.65 -9.09
CA PRO A 83 9.61 10.11 -7.78
C PRO A 83 8.16 9.59 -7.83
N ALA A 84 7.94 8.41 -7.27
CA ALA A 84 6.61 7.84 -7.12
C ALA A 84 5.79 8.75 -6.18
N ILE A 85 4.74 9.35 -6.72
CA ILE A 85 3.79 10.17 -5.98
C ILE A 85 2.47 9.43 -5.96
N VAL A 86 1.93 9.26 -4.77
CA VAL A 86 0.63 8.62 -4.52
C VAL A 86 -0.37 9.74 -4.24
N ARG A 87 -1.61 9.57 -4.68
CA ARG A 87 -2.67 10.54 -4.43
C ARG A 87 -3.28 10.34 -3.07
N ASP A 88 -3.84 11.39 -2.48
CA ASP A 88 -4.54 11.30 -1.20
C ASP A 88 -5.69 10.29 -1.28
N GLU A 89 -6.44 10.28 -2.39
CA GLU A 89 -7.55 9.34 -2.59
C GLU A 89 -7.06 7.87 -2.59
N GLU A 90 -5.89 7.59 -3.15
CA GLU A 90 -5.29 6.24 -3.16
C GLU A 90 -4.88 5.80 -1.75
N ILE A 91 -4.36 6.72 -0.92
CA ILE A 91 -4.02 6.44 0.48
C ILE A 91 -5.28 6.13 1.29
N GLU A 92 -6.33 6.93 1.12
CA GLU A 92 -7.61 6.73 1.80
C GLU A 92 -8.29 5.44 1.35
N GLU A 93 -8.18 5.08 0.08
CA GLU A 93 -8.69 3.81 -0.45
C GLU A 93 -7.98 2.60 0.14
N ILE A 94 -6.64 2.65 0.26
CA ILE A 94 -5.85 1.60 0.94
C ILE A 94 -6.28 1.47 2.40
N LYS A 95 -6.48 2.59 3.10
CA LYS A 95 -6.97 2.59 4.50
C LYS A 95 -8.36 1.96 4.58
N ARG A 96 -9.28 2.35 3.70
CA ARG A 96 -10.63 1.80 3.64
C ARG A 96 -10.62 0.30 3.42
N TRP A 97 -9.84 -0.20 2.46
CA TRP A 97 -9.76 -1.64 2.18
C TRP A 97 -9.20 -2.45 3.35
N LEU A 98 -8.19 -1.91 4.04
CA LEU A 98 -7.65 -2.54 5.24
C LEU A 98 -8.63 -2.50 6.43
N ASN A 99 -9.58 -1.58 6.44
CA ASN A 99 -10.58 -1.51 7.50
C ASN A 99 -11.82 -2.37 7.21
N ASP A 100 -12.25 -2.40 5.94
CA ASP A 100 -13.53 -2.97 5.54
C ASP A 100 -13.44 -4.45 5.14
N TYR A 101 -12.23 -4.93 4.78
CA TYR A 101 -12.03 -6.30 4.31
C TYR A 101 -11.13 -7.12 5.25
N ASN A 102 -11.41 -8.43 5.33
CA ASN A 102 -10.54 -9.34 6.05
C ASN A 102 -9.16 -9.43 5.37
N HIS A 103 -8.14 -9.10 6.15
CA HIS A 103 -6.72 -9.05 5.77
C HIS A 103 -6.17 -10.33 5.12
N GLU A 104 -6.78 -11.50 5.37
CA GLU A 104 -6.38 -12.76 4.75
C GLU A 104 -6.66 -12.79 3.24
N TYR A 105 -7.65 -12.03 2.78
CA TYR A 105 -8.05 -11.96 1.37
C TYR A 105 -7.44 -10.78 0.61
N ILE A 106 -6.60 -9.98 1.29
CA ILE A 106 -5.94 -8.81 0.71
C ILE A 106 -4.52 -9.20 0.25
N GLU A 107 -4.28 -9.09 -1.05
CA GLU A 107 -3.01 -9.40 -1.69
C GLU A 107 -2.47 -8.22 -2.50
N THR A 108 -1.15 -8.09 -2.54
CA THR A 108 -0.48 -7.13 -3.43
C THR A 108 0.27 -7.87 -4.53
N ARG A 109 0.16 -7.37 -5.75
CA ARG A 109 0.92 -7.84 -6.92
C ARG A 109 1.70 -6.67 -7.50
N LYS A 110 2.95 -6.91 -7.88
CA LYS A 110 3.75 -5.95 -8.65
C LYS A 110 3.43 -6.13 -10.13
N PHE A 111 3.41 -5.04 -10.89
CA PHE A 111 3.43 -5.15 -12.35
C PHE A 111 4.69 -5.90 -12.78
N GLN A 112 4.55 -6.85 -13.70
CA GLN A 112 5.70 -7.40 -14.40
C GLN A 112 6.05 -6.45 -15.56
N ASP A 113 7.35 -6.19 -15.76
CA ASP A 113 7.82 -5.38 -16.89
C ASP A 113 7.25 -5.95 -18.20
N ASN A 114 6.52 -5.12 -18.96
CA ASN A 114 5.72 -5.43 -20.18
C ASN A 114 4.24 -5.82 -20.01
N GLU A 115 3.68 -5.83 -18.80
CA GLU A 115 2.24 -6.05 -18.65
C GLU A 115 1.45 -4.77 -18.95
N ARG A 116 1.09 -4.56 -20.22
CA ARG A 116 0.05 -3.59 -20.60
C ARG A 116 -1.30 -4.18 -20.18
N LEU A 117 -1.75 -3.85 -18.98
CA LEU A 117 -3.10 -4.19 -18.55
C LEU A 117 -4.10 -3.41 -19.43
N ILE A 118 -4.65 -4.07 -20.45
CA ILE A 118 -5.74 -3.53 -21.24
C ILE A 118 -6.97 -3.52 -20.32
N ILE A 119 -7.38 -2.32 -19.92
CA ILE A 119 -8.56 -2.08 -19.11
C ILE A 119 -9.79 -2.51 -19.93
N LYS A 120 -10.24 -3.75 -19.75
CA LYS A 120 -11.52 -4.23 -20.25
C LYS A 120 -12.55 -4.06 -19.13
N SER A 121 -13.29 -2.94 -19.20
CA SER A 121 -14.59 -2.61 -18.56
C SER A 121 -14.74 -2.73 -17.02
N GLY A 122 -15.37 -1.72 -16.39
CA GLY A 122 -15.88 -1.77 -15.01
C GLY A 122 -16.75 -0.56 -14.64
N LEU A 123 -17.73 -0.76 -13.74
CA LEU A 123 -18.85 0.15 -13.40
C LEU A 123 -18.49 1.42 -12.58
N LEU A 124 -17.21 1.70 -12.33
CA LEU A 124 -16.76 2.77 -11.42
C LEU A 124 -15.65 3.63 -12.06
N ILE A 125 -15.88 4.05 -13.31
CA ILE A 125 -14.98 4.90 -14.09
C ILE A 125 -14.99 6.37 -13.61
N ASP A 126 -15.98 6.76 -12.79
CA ASP A 126 -16.24 8.17 -12.45
C ASP A 126 -15.59 8.68 -11.14
N GLN A 127 -14.73 7.90 -10.51
CA GLN A 127 -13.80 8.42 -9.49
C GLN A 127 -12.42 8.47 -10.13
N GLN A 128 -12.00 9.67 -10.57
CA GLN A 128 -10.86 9.99 -11.44
C GLN A 128 -9.46 9.49 -11.01
N ALA A 129 -9.37 8.57 -10.06
CA ALA A 129 -8.12 8.24 -9.43
C ALA A 129 -7.95 6.83 -8.89
N THR A 130 -8.78 5.84 -9.21
CA THR A 130 -8.30 4.45 -9.18
C THR A 130 -9.18 3.54 -10.02
N VAL A 131 -8.59 2.71 -10.89
CA VAL A 131 -9.36 1.66 -11.56
C VAL A 131 -9.70 0.60 -10.53
N VAL A 132 -10.88 0.72 -9.90
CA VAL A 132 -11.48 -0.35 -9.10
C VAL A 132 -12.17 -1.31 -10.07
N LYS A 133 -11.48 -2.37 -10.48
CA LYS A 133 -12.08 -3.39 -11.34
C LYS A 133 -12.73 -4.47 -10.46
N GLN A 134 -14.00 -4.77 -10.73
CA GLN A 134 -14.62 -6.00 -10.28
C GLN A 134 -14.46 -7.04 -11.40
N ASN A 135 -13.57 -8.01 -11.22
CA ASN A 135 -13.40 -9.12 -12.17
C ASN A 135 -13.99 -10.40 -11.57
N GLY A 136 -15.28 -10.64 -11.81
CA GLY A 136 -16.02 -11.68 -11.09
C GLY A 136 -16.06 -11.36 -9.59
N ASN A 137 -15.55 -12.28 -8.77
CA ASN A 137 -15.43 -12.14 -7.32
C ASN A 137 -14.10 -11.49 -6.90
N GLN A 138 -13.56 -10.48 -7.59
CA GLN A 138 -12.32 -9.83 -7.14
C GLN A 138 -12.39 -8.32 -7.35
N LEU A 139 -12.11 -7.55 -6.29
CA LEU A 139 -11.89 -6.11 -6.36
C LEU A 139 -10.39 -5.83 -6.56
N ILE A 140 -10.06 -4.97 -7.49
CA ILE A 140 -8.67 -4.68 -7.89
C ILE A 140 -8.46 -3.17 -7.84
N LEU A 141 -7.48 -2.69 -7.09
CA LEU A 141 -7.07 -1.30 -6.94
C LEU A 141 -5.71 -1.10 -7.58
N GLN A 142 -5.62 -0.23 -8.57
CA GLN A 142 -4.40 0.01 -9.32
C GLN A 142 -3.64 1.25 -8.81
N LEU A 143 -2.41 1.05 -8.32
CA LEU A 143 -1.52 2.10 -7.86
C LEU A 143 -0.45 2.35 -8.95
N GLU A 144 -0.81 3.13 -9.96
CA GLU A 144 -0.01 3.31 -11.19
C GLU A 144 1.41 3.81 -10.90
N ASN A 145 1.54 4.87 -10.11
CA ASN A 145 2.83 5.50 -9.79
C ASN A 145 3.70 4.65 -8.85
N LEU A 146 3.15 3.56 -8.31
CA LEU A 146 3.82 2.61 -7.45
C LEU A 146 4.26 1.34 -8.18
N GLY A 147 3.66 1.05 -9.33
CA GLY A 147 3.85 -0.21 -10.02
C GLY A 147 3.16 -1.39 -9.34
N PHE A 148 2.11 -1.13 -8.55
CA PHE A 148 1.42 -2.15 -7.75
C PHE A 148 -0.06 -2.24 -8.07
N THR A 149 -0.60 -3.43 -7.85
CA THR A 149 -2.02 -3.71 -7.77
C THR A 149 -2.33 -4.30 -6.40
N LEU A 150 -3.36 -3.78 -5.76
CA LEU A 150 -3.95 -4.36 -4.56
C LEU A 150 -5.20 -5.12 -4.99
N CYS A 151 -5.33 -6.38 -4.59
CA CYS A 151 -6.45 -7.24 -4.95
C CYS A 151 -7.14 -7.76 -3.68
N VAL A 152 -8.47 -7.81 -3.71
CA VAL A 152 -9.31 -8.42 -2.68
C VAL A 152 -10.21 -9.45 -3.34
N SER A 153 -10.18 -10.71 -2.87
CA SER A 153 -11.09 -11.74 -3.38
C SER A 153 -12.43 -11.71 -2.62
N GLN A 154 -13.51 -11.49 -3.37
CA GLN A 154 -14.92 -11.41 -2.98
C GLN A 154 -15.58 -12.77 -2.69
N THR A 155 -14.92 -13.90 -3.00
CA THR A 155 -15.51 -15.24 -2.81
C THR A 155 -15.92 -15.51 -1.36
N ASP A 156 -15.36 -14.79 -0.38
CA ASP A 156 -15.72 -14.89 1.04
C ASP A 156 -16.19 -13.55 1.65
N MET A 157 -16.72 -12.61 0.84
CA MET A 157 -17.44 -11.43 1.37
C MET A 157 -18.73 -11.80 2.14
N LEU A 158 -19.18 -13.07 2.07
CA LEU A 158 -20.39 -13.56 2.74
C LEU A 158 -20.20 -13.93 4.22
N LEU A 159 -19.04 -13.69 4.82
CA LEU A 159 -18.80 -14.02 6.23
C LEU A 159 -18.39 -12.79 7.04
N SER A 160 -19.33 -11.87 7.23
CA SER A 160 -19.45 -11.19 8.53
C SER A 160 -20.43 -12.01 9.40
N PRO A 161 -20.06 -12.43 10.62
CA PRO A 161 -21.03 -12.98 11.55
C PRO A 161 -22.00 -11.87 12.00
N VAL A 162 -23.24 -12.28 12.22
CA VAL A 162 -24.33 -11.50 12.84
C VAL A 162 -23.89 -10.92 14.18
#